data_AF-A0A7T2LMM9-F1
#
_entry.id   AF-A0A7T2LMM9-F1
#
_cell.length_a   1.000
_cell.length_b   1.000
_cell.length_c   1.000
_cell.angle_alpha   90.00
_cell.angle_beta   90.00
_cell.angle_gamma   90.00
#
_symmetry.space_group_name_H-M   'P 1'
#
loop_
_entity.id
_entity.type
_entity.pdbx_description
1 polymer ?
#
loop_
_entity_poly.entity_id
_entity_poly.type
_entity_poly.pdbx_seq_one_letter_code
_entity_poly.pdbx_strand_id
1 'polypeptide(L)'
;MSTLSHPELKNQLLLALYDRAIKGKSDRRASATSLKRALQLEVSSQHICVLLDSLVDEGYLRLHEPGEKYAISEAGMALVESDWRFANTERLIVDHWNEPDATAPVSQVKLATIRFHLGQCVKLMVESDLSQSEKAQVLGLIKICEDIVDLPTPKLGLLKRILGWLKEVKDLLPLIEAISKLIR
;
A
#
# COMPACT_ATOMS: atom_id res chain seq x y z
N MET A 1 7.02 15.69 -22.13
CA MET A 1 8.02 15.10 -21.21
C MET A 1 7.51 15.37 -19.80
N SER A 2 7.18 14.33 -19.03
CA SER A 2 6.57 14.48 -17.70
C SER A 2 7.65 14.61 -16.64
N THR A 3 7.85 15.81 -16.11
CA THR A 3 8.55 16.01 -14.83
C THR A 3 7.72 15.34 -13.74
N LEU A 4 8.17 14.20 -13.24
CA LEU A 4 7.52 13.51 -12.12
C LEU A 4 7.34 14.48 -10.96
N SER A 5 6.14 14.50 -10.38
CA SER A 5 5.89 15.28 -9.17
C SER A 5 6.69 14.68 -8.00
N HIS A 6 6.99 15.51 -7.01
CA HIS A 6 7.77 15.11 -5.83
C HIS A 6 7.22 13.84 -5.12
N PRO A 7 5.89 13.63 -5.00
CA PRO A 7 5.31 12.39 -4.46
C PRO A 7 5.54 11.16 -5.35
N GLU A 8 5.37 11.29 -6.67
CA GLU A 8 5.60 10.17 -7.61
C GLU A 8 7.05 9.72 -7.59
N LEU A 9 7.97 10.67 -7.47
CA LEU A 9 9.40 10.38 -7.37
C LEU A 9 9.75 9.67 -6.05
N LYS A 10 9.14 10.07 -4.92
CA LYS A 10 9.26 9.33 -3.64
C LYS A 10 8.76 7.89 -3.76
N ASN A 11 7.59 7.70 -4.37
CA ASN A 11 7.01 6.37 -4.56
C ASN A 11 7.88 5.46 -5.44
N GLN A 12 8.46 6.00 -6.52
CA GLN A 12 9.39 5.24 -7.37
C GLN A 12 10.67 4.85 -6.64
N LEU A 13 11.21 5.72 -5.78
CA LEU A 13 12.39 5.42 -4.97
C LEU A 13 12.10 4.33 -3.93
N LEU A 14 10.96 4.39 -3.25
CA LEU A 14 10.50 3.36 -2.32
C LEU A 14 10.32 2.00 -3.02
N LEU A 15 9.63 1.98 -4.16
CA LEU A 15 9.43 0.77 -4.97
C LEU A 15 10.75 0.16 -5.42
N ALA A 16 11.71 0.97 -5.87
CA ALA A 16 13.02 0.48 -6.30
C ALA A 16 13.81 -0.16 -5.16
N LEU A 17 13.72 0.39 -3.95
CA LEU A 17 14.35 -0.16 -2.75
C LEU A 17 13.64 -1.45 -2.27
N TYR A 18 12.32 -1.48 -2.33
CA TYR A 18 11.52 -2.68 -2.05
C TYR A 18 11.87 -3.83 -3.00
N ASP A 19 11.87 -3.57 -4.31
CA ASP A 19 12.26 -4.55 -5.34
C ASP A 19 13.65 -5.13 -5.07
N ARG A 20 14.58 -4.29 -4.61
CA ARG A 20 15.94 -4.70 -4.28
C ARG A 20 15.99 -5.59 -3.04
N ALA A 21 15.16 -5.29 -2.04
CA ALA A 21 15.05 -6.08 -0.81
C ALA A 21 14.44 -7.46 -1.07
N ILE A 22 13.40 -7.54 -1.90
CA ILE A 22 12.68 -8.79 -2.22
C ILE A 22 13.41 -9.65 -3.25
N LYS A 23 14.00 -9.06 -4.31
CA LYS A 23 14.72 -9.81 -5.37
C LYS A 23 16.06 -10.40 -4.92
N GLY A 24 16.33 -10.43 -3.61
CA GLY A 24 17.45 -11.19 -3.03
C GLY A 24 18.83 -10.74 -3.50
N LYS A 25 19.01 -9.47 -3.92
CA LYS A 25 20.35 -8.97 -4.19
C LYS A 25 21.17 -9.05 -2.90
N SER A 26 22.41 -9.52 -3.01
CA SER A 26 23.34 -9.67 -1.87
C SER A 26 23.54 -8.37 -1.10
N ASP A 27 23.42 -7.22 -1.76
CA ASP A 27 23.32 -5.90 -1.13
C ASP A 27 21.90 -5.32 -1.30
N ARG A 28 21.12 -5.38 -0.21
CA ARG A 28 19.77 -4.81 -0.10
C ARG A 28 19.78 -3.27 -0.02
N ARG A 29 20.95 -2.67 0.12
CA ARG A 29 21.13 -1.22 0.23
C ARG A 29 21.39 -0.60 -1.14
N ALA A 30 21.03 0.67 -1.32
CA ALA A 30 21.29 1.42 -2.55
C ALA A 30 21.74 2.85 -2.24
N SER A 31 22.70 3.37 -3.00
CA SER A 31 23.03 4.81 -2.96
C SER A 31 22.12 5.60 -3.89
N ALA A 32 21.98 6.91 -3.64
CA ALA A 32 21.22 7.83 -4.51
C ALA A 32 21.66 7.73 -5.98
N THR A 33 22.97 7.64 -6.25
CA THR A 33 23.50 7.47 -7.61
C THR A 33 23.07 6.14 -8.24
N SER A 34 23.04 5.07 -7.45
CA SER A 34 22.63 3.75 -7.96
C SER A 34 21.13 3.69 -8.25
N LEU A 35 20.30 4.36 -7.45
CA LEU A 35 18.85 4.50 -7.67
C LEU A 35 18.57 5.36 -8.90
N LYS A 36 19.25 6.51 -9.02
CA LYS A 36 19.18 7.38 -10.21
C LYS A 36 19.44 6.60 -11.49
N ARG A 37 20.52 5.81 -11.51
CA ARG A 37 20.91 5.01 -12.68
C ARG A 37 19.90 3.90 -12.97
N ALA A 38 19.43 3.21 -11.94
CA ALA A 38 18.47 2.12 -12.10
C ALA A 38 17.11 2.60 -12.63
N LEU A 39 16.66 3.77 -12.19
CA LEU A 39 15.38 4.38 -12.56
C LEU A 39 15.50 5.34 -13.77
N GLN A 40 16.69 5.50 -14.35
CA GLN A 40 16.97 6.43 -15.46
C GLN A 40 16.45 7.87 -15.21
N LEU A 41 16.57 8.33 -13.96
CA LEU A 41 16.00 9.62 -13.56
C LEU A 41 16.85 10.79 -14.05
N GLU A 42 16.21 11.79 -14.66
CA GLU A 42 16.84 13.04 -15.11
C GLU A 42 16.88 14.12 -14.00
N VAL A 43 16.88 13.73 -12.72
CA VAL A 43 17.05 14.65 -11.58
C VAL A 43 18.47 14.59 -11.01
N SER A 44 18.91 15.64 -10.32
CA SER A 44 20.24 15.67 -9.70
C SER A 44 20.33 14.62 -8.58
N SER A 45 21.50 14.01 -8.39
CA SER A 45 21.70 13.04 -7.30
C SER A 45 21.46 13.68 -5.93
N GLN A 46 21.74 14.98 -5.80
CA GLN A 46 21.51 15.74 -4.57
C GLN A 46 20.01 15.91 -4.27
N HIS A 47 19.18 16.11 -5.30
CA HIS A 47 17.73 16.13 -5.12
C HIS A 47 17.19 14.76 -4.67
N ILE A 48 17.74 13.67 -5.24
CA ILE A 48 17.42 12.31 -4.78
C ILE A 48 17.85 12.09 -3.33
N CYS A 49 19.02 12.58 -2.90
CA CYS A 49 19.43 12.49 -1.49
C CYS A 49 18.41 13.18 -0.57
N VAL A 50 18.01 14.42 -0.88
CA VAL A 50 17.00 15.15 -0.09
C VAL A 50 15.68 14.35 0.03
N LEU A 51 15.26 13.68 -1.04
CA LEU A 51 14.07 12.83 -1.02
C LEU A 51 14.25 11.59 -0.14
N LEU A 52 15.42 10.95 -0.22
CA LEU A 52 15.73 9.77 0.57
C LEU A 52 15.88 10.12 2.04
N ASP A 53 16.49 11.24 2.37
CA ASP A 53 16.61 11.77 3.74
C ASP A 53 15.22 12.06 4.31
N SER A 54 14.34 12.69 3.54
CA SER A 54 12.94 12.88 3.94
C SER A 54 12.22 11.55 4.20
N LEU A 55 12.49 10.50 3.42
CA LEU A 55 11.91 9.17 3.66
C LEU A 55 12.55 8.43 4.86
N VAL A 56 13.78 8.79 5.25
CA VAL A 56 14.41 8.36 6.49
C VAL A 56 13.74 9.04 7.69
N ASP A 57 13.52 10.35 7.62
CA ASP A 57 12.84 11.13 8.65
C ASP A 57 11.39 10.65 8.87
N GLU A 58 10.71 10.26 7.79
CA GLU A 58 9.38 9.64 7.83
C GLU A 58 9.40 8.18 8.35
N GLY A 59 10.58 7.58 8.57
CA GLY A 59 10.74 6.23 9.11
C GLY A 59 10.61 5.10 8.09
N TYR A 60 10.44 5.40 6.80
CA TYR A 60 10.28 4.41 5.74
C TYR A 60 11.61 3.83 5.25
N LEU A 61 12.72 4.55 5.44
CA LEU A 61 14.06 4.11 5.08
C LEU A 61 14.99 4.07 6.31
N ARG A 62 16.10 3.35 6.17
CA ARG A 62 17.23 3.36 7.09
C ARG A 62 18.49 3.76 6.34
N LEU A 63 19.16 4.81 6.83
CA LEU A 63 20.47 5.21 6.35
C LEU A 63 21.55 4.32 6.99
N HIS A 64 22.42 3.76 6.16
CA HIS A 64 23.56 2.97 6.61
C HIS A 64 24.86 3.71 6.30
N GLU A 65 25.57 4.06 7.36
CA GLU A 65 26.97 4.47 7.30
C GLU A 65 27.89 3.25 7.51
N PRO A 66 29.05 3.17 6.84
CA PRO A 66 29.63 4.15 5.90
C PRO A 66 29.11 4.00 4.45
N GLY A 67 28.91 5.13 3.76
CA GLY A 67 28.72 5.17 2.30
C GLY A 67 27.34 5.62 1.79
N GLU A 68 26.54 6.34 2.59
CA GLU A 68 25.26 6.96 2.18
C GLU A 68 24.34 5.97 1.43
N LYS A 69 24.22 4.75 1.97
CA LYS A 69 23.35 3.74 1.38
C LYS A 69 22.04 3.64 2.17
N TYR A 70 20.95 3.60 1.45
CA TYR A 70 19.60 3.53 1.99
C TYR A 70 19.07 2.11 1.86
N ALA A 71 18.39 1.63 2.90
CA ALA A 71 17.61 0.40 2.89
C ALA A 71 16.17 0.73 3.23
N ILE A 72 15.23 -0.04 2.68
CA ILE A 72 13.83 0.06 3.08
C ILE A 72 13.64 -0.48 4.50
N SER A 73 12.89 0.23 5.33
CA SER A 73 12.51 -0.22 6.67
C SER A 73 11.32 -1.18 6.60
N GLU A 74 10.96 -1.82 7.72
CA GLU A 74 9.74 -2.62 7.80
C GLU A 74 8.48 -1.80 7.52
N ALA A 75 8.43 -0.55 8.00
CA ALA A 75 7.33 0.37 7.73
C ALA A 75 7.27 0.74 6.23
N GLY A 76 8.42 0.98 5.60
CA GLY A 76 8.49 1.23 4.15
C GLY A 76 8.06 0.02 3.33
N MET A 77 8.43 -1.20 3.74
CA MET A 77 7.98 -2.43 3.08
C MET A 77 6.46 -2.59 3.19
N ALA A 78 5.90 -2.38 4.38
CA ALA A 78 4.45 -2.45 4.60
C ALA A 78 3.68 -1.42 3.74
N LEU A 79 4.20 -0.20 3.61
CA LEU A 79 3.61 0.84 2.76
C LEU A 79 3.59 0.41 1.29
N VAL A 80 4.74 -0.04 0.76
CA VAL A 80 4.85 -0.48 -0.65
C VAL A 80 3.99 -1.71 -0.91
N GLU A 81 3.92 -2.66 0.02
CA GLU A 81 3.06 -3.84 -0.10
C GLU A 81 1.57 -3.46 -0.11
N SER A 82 1.16 -2.50 0.74
CA SER A 82 -0.20 -1.98 0.75
C SER A 82 -0.54 -1.32 -0.58
N ASP A 83 0.33 -0.45 -1.10
CA ASP A 83 0.11 0.24 -2.37
C ASP A 83 0.13 -0.70 -3.58
N TRP A 84 1.01 -1.71 -3.59
CA TRP A 84 1.05 -2.72 -4.65
C TRP A 84 -0.17 -3.63 -4.62
N ARG A 85 -0.63 -4.05 -3.43
CA ARG A 85 -1.89 -4.77 -3.26
C ARG A 85 -3.05 -3.91 -3.76
N PHE A 86 -3.03 -2.61 -3.49
CA PHE A 86 -4.05 -1.67 -3.95
C PHE A 86 -4.09 -1.56 -5.49
N ALA A 87 -2.94 -1.34 -6.14
CA ALA A 87 -2.84 -1.20 -7.59
C ALA A 87 -3.20 -2.49 -8.35
N ASN A 88 -2.78 -3.66 -7.86
CA ASN A 88 -3.20 -4.94 -8.43
C ASN A 88 -4.69 -5.20 -8.29
N THR A 89 -5.25 -4.77 -7.15
CA THR A 89 -6.67 -4.90 -6.87
C THR A 89 -7.49 -3.96 -7.77
N GLU A 90 -7.06 -2.71 -7.94
CA GLU A 90 -7.67 -1.74 -8.85
C GLU A 90 -7.62 -2.22 -10.30
N ARG A 91 -6.48 -2.75 -10.75
CA ARG A 91 -6.34 -3.34 -12.09
C ARG A 91 -7.29 -4.51 -12.30
N LEU A 92 -7.40 -5.43 -11.35
CA LEU A 92 -8.34 -6.57 -11.43
C LEU A 92 -9.82 -6.11 -11.52
N ILE A 93 -10.17 -5.00 -10.87
CA ILE A 93 -11.52 -4.42 -10.94
C ILE A 93 -11.77 -3.74 -12.29
N VAL A 94 -10.80 -2.98 -12.78
CA VAL A 94 -10.87 -2.25 -14.05
C VAL A 94 -10.87 -3.22 -15.24
N ASP A 95 -10.02 -4.23 -15.23
CA ASP A 95 -9.95 -5.26 -16.28
C ASP A 95 -11.27 -6.04 -16.36
N HIS A 96 -11.89 -6.37 -15.23
CA HIS A 96 -13.21 -7.02 -15.20
C HIS A 96 -14.36 -6.10 -15.67
N TRP A 97 -14.26 -4.79 -15.42
CA TRP A 97 -15.28 -3.83 -15.87
C TRP A 97 -15.19 -3.55 -17.37
N ASN A 98 -13.98 -3.54 -17.93
CA ASN A 98 -13.75 -3.27 -19.35
C ASN A 98 -13.85 -4.54 -20.22
N GLU A 99 -13.58 -5.72 -19.66
CA GLU A 99 -13.71 -7.02 -20.33
C GLU A 99 -14.48 -8.01 -19.43
N PRO A 100 -15.84 -8.01 -19.46
CA PRO A 100 -16.67 -8.90 -18.64
C PRO A 100 -16.45 -10.40 -18.89
N ASP A 101 -15.82 -10.75 -20.01
CA ASP A 101 -15.45 -12.12 -20.41
C ASP A 101 -14.06 -12.55 -19.90
N ALA A 102 -13.35 -11.70 -19.14
CA ALA A 102 -12.09 -12.07 -18.50
C ALA A 102 -12.35 -13.20 -17.49
N THR A 103 -11.74 -14.36 -17.75
CA THR A 103 -11.80 -15.66 -17.05
C THR A 103 -11.67 -15.71 -15.51
N ALA A 104 -11.60 -14.58 -14.81
CA ALA A 104 -11.57 -14.52 -13.36
C ALA A 104 -12.98 -14.86 -12.79
N PRO A 105 -13.09 -15.85 -11.89
CA PRO A 105 -14.33 -16.13 -11.19
C PRO A 105 -14.88 -14.88 -10.50
N VAL A 106 -16.20 -14.66 -10.56
CA VAL A 106 -16.90 -13.54 -9.89
C VAL A 106 -16.51 -13.42 -8.40
N SER A 107 -16.17 -14.55 -7.75
CA SER A 107 -15.65 -14.57 -6.38
C SER A 107 -14.30 -13.86 -6.22
N GLN A 108 -13.39 -13.99 -7.18
CA GLN A 108 -12.09 -13.30 -7.13
C GLN A 108 -12.24 -11.79 -7.34
N VAL A 109 -13.12 -11.38 -8.24
CA VAL A 109 -13.45 -9.96 -8.46
C VAL A 109 -14.06 -9.35 -7.20
N LYS A 110 -15.05 -10.02 -6.59
CA LYS A 110 -15.65 -9.58 -5.32
C LYS A 110 -14.59 -9.41 -4.21
N LEU A 111 -13.68 -10.37 -4.07
CA LEU A 111 -12.61 -10.29 -3.07
C LEU A 111 -11.63 -9.17 -3.38
N ALA A 112 -11.30 -8.93 -4.65
CA ALA A 112 -10.52 -7.76 -5.05
C ALA A 112 -11.27 -6.46 -4.68
N THR A 113 -12.53 -6.29 -5.05
CA THR A 113 -13.30 -5.09 -4.67
C THR A 113 -13.38 -4.88 -3.16
N ILE A 114 -13.45 -5.96 -2.36
CA ILE A 114 -13.36 -5.87 -0.90
C ILE A 114 -11.97 -5.34 -0.46
N ARG A 115 -10.87 -5.88 -0.99
CA ARG A 115 -9.50 -5.40 -0.68
C ARG A 115 -9.33 -3.93 -1.02
N PHE A 116 -9.89 -3.48 -2.16
CA PHE A 116 -9.83 -2.09 -2.58
C PHE A 116 -10.50 -1.17 -1.56
N HIS A 117 -11.72 -1.50 -1.15
CA HIS A 117 -12.41 -0.68 -0.16
C HIS A 117 -11.73 -0.71 1.22
N LEU A 118 -11.12 -1.83 1.62
CA LEU A 118 -10.33 -1.91 2.87
C LEU A 118 -9.09 -1.00 2.82
N GLY A 119 -8.37 -0.97 1.70
CA GLY A 119 -7.24 -0.05 1.53
C GLY A 119 -7.65 1.43 1.57
N GLN A 120 -8.82 1.76 1.01
CA GLN A 120 -9.39 3.11 1.11
C GLN A 120 -9.75 3.46 2.56
N CYS A 121 -10.21 2.49 3.36
CA CYS A 121 -10.45 2.72 4.78
C CYS A 121 -9.17 3.07 5.54
N VAL A 122 -8.03 2.44 5.21
CA VAL A 122 -6.73 2.78 5.82
C VAL A 122 -6.36 4.22 5.48
N LYS A 123 -6.49 4.61 4.21
CA LYS A 123 -6.17 5.97 3.76
C LYS A 123 -6.99 7.03 4.50
N LEU A 124 -8.32 6.87 4.54
CA LEU A 124 -9.21 7.80 5.25
C LEU A 124 -8.93 7.82 6.76
N MET A 125 -8.59 6.69 7.36
CA MET A 125 -8.22 6.62 8.78
C MET A 125 -6.93 7.38 9.08
N VAL A 126 -5.91 7.30 8.20
CA VAL A 126 -4.67 8.08 8.34
C VAL A 126 -4.98 9.59 8.28
N GLU A 127 -5.85 10.00 7.34
CA GLU A 127 -6.26 11.39 7.10
C GLU A 127 -7.25 11.95 8.15
N SER A 128 -7.89 11.08 8.95
CA SER A 128 -8.87 11.48 9.97
C SER A 128 -8.25 12.10 11.23
N ASP A 129 -9.05 12.86 11.98
CA ASP A 129 -8.70 13.47 13.27
C ASP A 129 -8.71 12.49 14.47
N LEU A 130 -8.74 11.18 14.21
CA LEU A 130 -8.72 10.16 15.26
C LEU A 130 -7.44 10.22 16.11
N SER A 131 -7.55 9.90 17.40
CA SER A 131 -6.37 9.75 18.26
C SER A 131 -5.48 8.58 17.80
N GLN A 132 -4.20 8.59 18.18
CA GLN A 132 -3.27 7.50 17.84
C GLN A 132 -3.76 6.12 18.35
N SER A 133 -4.43 6.08 19.50
CA SER A 133 -5.02 4.85 20.04
C SER A 133 -6.18 4.35 19.19
N GLU A 134 -7.05 5.25 18.72
CA GLU A 134 -8.18 4.89 17.84
C GLU A 134 -7.70 4.46 16.46
N LYS A 135 -6.70 5.16 15.89
CA LYS A 135 -6.05 4.77 14.63
C LYS A 135 -5.46 3.37 14.71
N ALA A 136 -4.77 3.05 15.81
CA ALA A 136 -4.20 1.71 16.03
C ALA A 136 -5.29 0.61 16.11
N GLN A 137 -6.42 0.89 16.78
CA GLN A 137 -7.53 -0.04 16.87
C GLN A 137 -8.21 -0.26 15.51
N VAL A 138 -8.49 0.81 14.77
CA VAL A 138 -9.11 0.76 13.44
C VAL A 138 -8.20 0.02 12.45
N LEU A 139 -6.90 0.31 12.46
CA LEU A 139 -5.92 -0.39 11.63
C LEU A 139 -5.86 -1.88 11.96
N GLY A 140 -5.90 -2.25 13.25
CA GLY A 140 -5.98 -3.64 13.68
C GLY A 140 -7.22 -4.36 13.14
N LEU A 141 -8.40 -3.72 13.19
CA LEU A 141 -9.63 -4.27 12.65
C LEU A 141 -9.61 -4.42 11.13
N ILE A 142 -9.02 -3.45 10.41
CA ILE A 142 -8.84 -3.54 8.95
C ILE A 142 -7.89 -4.69 8.59
N LYS A 143 -6.80 -4.85 9.34
CA LYS A 143 -5.85 -5.96 9.14
C LYS A 143 -6.53 -7.33 9.26
N ILE A 144 -7.38 -7.51 10.28
CA ILE A 144 -8.15 -8.74 10.45
C ILE A 144 -9.11 -8.95 9.27
N CYS A 145 -9.72 -7.88 8.74
CA CYS A 145 -10.55 -7.98 7.54
C CYS A 145 -9.76 -8.46 6.32
N GLU A 146 -8.56 -7.94 6.09
CA GLU A 146 -7.66 -8.39 5.02
C GLU A 146 -7.30 -9.87 5.18
N ASP A 147 -6.91 -10.28 6.38
CA ASP A 147 -6.53 -11.67 6.67
C ASP A 147 -7.68 -12.64 6.38
N ILE A 148 -8.94 -12.26 6.68
CA ILE A 148 -10.12 -13.07 6.37
C ILE A 148 -10.36 -13.19 4.86
N VAL A 149 -10.11 -12.12 4.11
CA VAL A 149 -10.27 -12.07 2.65
C VAL A 149 -9.18 -12.90 1.96
N ASP A 150 -7.99 -13.01 2.55
CA ASP A 150 -6.85 -13.76 2.04
C ASP A 150 -6.89 -15.26 2.42
N LEU A 151 -7.86 -15.72 3.22
CA LEU A 151 -8.04 -17.14 3.50
C LEU A 151 -8.40 -17.93 2.22
N PRO A 152 -7.94 -19.20 2.09
CA PRO A 152 -8.35 -20.09 0.99
C PRO A 152 -9.87 -20.27 0.88
N THR A 153 -10.57 -20.12 2.00
CA THR A 153 -12.03 -20.03 2.07
C THR A 153 -12.40 -18.85 2.96
N PRO A 154 -12.73 -17.68 2.38
CA PRO A 154 -13.02 -16.48 3.13
C PRO A 154 -14.21 -16.66 4.07
N LYS A 155 -14.01 -16.37 5.36
CA LYS A 155 -15.08 -16.42 6.38
C LYS A 155 -15.92 -15.14 6.34
N LEU A 156 -16.71 -14.99 5.27
CA LEU A 156 -17.54 -13.81 5.00
C LEU A 156 -18.49 -13.42 6.15
N GLY A 157 -18.99 -14.38 6.92
CA GLY A 157 -19.80 -14.11 8.12
C GLY A 157 -19.01 -13.44 9.26
N LEU A 158 -17.73 -13.76 9.42
CA LEU A 158 -16.84 -13.10 10.37
C LEU A 158 -16.44 -11.71 9.89
N LEU A 159 -16.13 -11.57 8.60
CA LEU A 159 -15.85 -10.29 7.96
C LEU A 159 -16.99 -9.28 8.18
N LYS A 160 -18.24 -9.73 7.99
CA LYS A 160 -19.44 -8.90 8.23
C LYS A 160 -19.58 -8.42 9.67
N ARG A 161 -19.16 -9.22 10.66
CA ARG A 161 -19.21 -8.84 12.08
C ARG A 161 -18.19 -7.74 12.39
N ILE A 162 -16.95 -7.89 11.90
CA ILE A 162 -15.86 -6.93 12.14
C ILE A 162 -16.14 -5.61 11.44
N LEU A 163 -16.67 -5.65 10.21
CA LEU A 163 -17.14 -4.46 9.51
C LEU A 163 -18.23 -3.72 10.29
N GLY A 164 -19.06 -4.44 11.06
CA GLY A 164 -20.05 -3.83 11.96
C GLY A 164 -19.42 -2.93 13.01
N TRP A 165 -18.27 -3.29 13.56
CA TRP A 165 -17.53 -2.47 14.52
C TRP A 165 -16.88 -1.25 13.86
N LEU A 166 -16.41 -1.39 12.62
CA LEU A 166 -15.83 -0.28 11.86
C LEU A 166 -16.87 0.80 11.50
N LYS A 167 -18.18 0.46 11.43
CA LYS A 167 -19.25 1.43 11.07
C LYS A 167 -19.40 2.58 12.06
N GLU A 168 -18.89 2.41 13.28
CA GLU A 168 -18.94 3.44 14.32
C GLU A 168 -18.00 4.61 13.98
N VAL A 169 -17.06 4.41 13.06
CA VAL A 169 -16.22 5.48 12.49
C VAL A 169 -16.96 6.12 11.31
N LYS A 170 -17.56 7.30 11.53
CA LYS A 170 -18.40 8.01 10.54
C LYS A 170 -17.74 8.16 9.17
N ASP A 171 -16.44 8.45 9.13
CA ASP A 171 -15.72 8.70 7.87
C ASP A 171 -15.50 7.43 7.04
N LEU A 172 -15.59 6.25 7.67
CA LEU A 172 -15.43 4.95 7.00
C LEU A 172 -16.77 4.35 6.55
N LEU A 173 -17.89 4.88 7.03
CA LEU A 173 -19.23 4.33 6.80
C LEU A 173 -19.56 4.07 5.32
N PRO A 174 -19.28 4.99 4.36
CA PRO A 174 -19.60 4.75 2.95
C PRO A 174 -18.85 3.55 2.36
N LEU A 175 -17.58 3.37 2.73
CA LEU A 175 -16.75 2.26 2.25
C LEU A 175 -17.18 0.93 2.88
N ILE A 176 -17.53 0.95 4.16
CA ILE A 176 -18.00 -0.25 4.87
C ILE A 176 -19.35 -0.72 4.33
N GLU A 177 -20.22 0.19 3.92
CA GLU A 177 -21.47 -0.15 3.24
C GLU A 177 -21.24 -0.76 1.86
N ALA A 178 -20.27 -0.25 1.10
CA ALA A 178 -19.87 -0.83 -0.18
C ALA A 178 -19.38 -2.27 0.00
N ILE A 179 -18.48 -2.51 0.96
CA ILE A 179 -18.02 -3.86 1.32
C ILE A 179 -19.19 -4.75 1.75
N SER A 180 -20.09 -4.23 2.60
CA SER A 180 -21.24 -4.99 3.10
C SER A 180 -22.22 -5.44 2.00
N LYS A 181 -22.31 -4.71 0.88
CA LYS A 181 -23.13 -5.09 -0.28
C LYS A 181 -22.50 -6.23 -1.08
N LEU A 182 -21.18 -6.29 -1.15
CA LEU A 182 -20.42 -7.32 -1.89
C LEU A 182 -20.45 -8.69 -1.21
N ILE A 183 -20.65 -8.72 0.11
CA ILE A 183 -20.68 -9.92 0.95
C ILE A 183 -22.11 -10.53 1.03
N ARG A 184 -23.13 -9.91 0.41
CA ARG A 184 -24.50 -10.45 0.37
C ARG A 184 -24.66 -11.65 -0.55
#